data_AF-A0A9E5JN82-F1
#
_entry.id   AF-A0A9E5JN82-F1
#
_cell.length_a   1.000
_cell.length_b   1.000
_cell.length_c   1.000
_cell.angle_alpha   90.00
_cell.angle_beta   90.00
_cell.angle_gamma   90.00
#
_symmetry.space_group_name_H-M   'P 1'
#
loop_
_entity.id
_entity.type
_entity.pdbx_description
1 polymer ?
#
loop_
_entity_poly.entity_id
_entity_poly.type
_entity_poly.pdbx_seq_one_letter_code
_entity_poly.pdbx_strand_id
1 'polypeptide(L)'
;MPERYYAVHHDWVEGYASQVPVGIYDEHGESFYLPDFAQMKSRGHRASGRPEGRSWVSHLQWLTDTSSAYNSNWGIVEAEFSLHETMEGIWRGFIASSPATEPLRFLAVDSGDPESEPEPEPQVAAFEPSARFVAAESWWIASELVRRHPGLVVHEMHPGGGMYDVLCLFDPRDGDMWQQVCIMLNRAGRIQVHHPPGSETRDAIVTTWAESLAANDPHEQIKALEVSARLEHPKETPTSRPITLTYRLIATLLNITLKAKERWDVRNEFIDSSSDDEQEVLGHIDKFTPLREHLRGAATLGLPHEPESHCWIVLRDDEPVAAITVDGRAYTRDRAVNLLPAYERAKRSILRLATETFGDLL
;
A
#
# COMPACT_ATOMS: atom_id res chain seq x y z
N MET A 1 -36.98 -6.78 23.35
CA MET A 1 -36.99 -7.88 22.34
C MET A 1 -35.68 -8.66 22.49
N PRO A 2 -35.41 -9.84 21.86
CA PRO A 2 -34.05 -10.37 21.89
C PRO A 2 -33.09 -9.34 21.26
N GLU A 3 -31.95 -9.09 21.92
CA GLU A 3 -30.87 -8.25 21.39
C GLU A 3 -30.38 -8.83 20.06
N ARG A 4 -30.16 -7.97 19.07
CA ARG A 4 -29.64 -8.33 17.76
C ARG A 4 -28.30 -7.64 17.55
N TYR A 5 -27.39 -8.35 16.93
CA TYR A 5 -26.08 -7.82 16.53
C TYR A 5 -26.08 -7.55 15.04
N TYR A 6 -25.57 -6.39 14.66
CA TYR A 6 -25.45 -5.97 13.29
C TYR A 6 -24.01 -5.57 12.95
N ALA A 7 -23.64 -5.85 11.71
CA ALA A 7 -22.37 -5.48 11.09
C ALA A 7 -22.57 -4.21 10.25
N VAL A 8 -21.97 -3.10 10.66
CA VAL A 8 -22.10 -1.79 10.00
C VAL A 8 -20.92 -1.58 9.05
N HIS A 9 -21.22 -1.39 7.77
CA HIS A 9 -20.26 -1.04 6.73
C HIS A 9 -20.05 0.49 6.70
N HIS A 10 -18.80 0.90 6.83
CA HIS A 10 -18.33 2.26 6.69
C HIS A 10 -17.45 2.39 5.45
N ASP A 11 -17.61 3.46 4.68
CA ASP A 11 -16.79 3.71 3.49
C ASP A 11 -16.45 5.20 3.38
N TRP A 12 -15.43 5.54 2.59
CA TRP A 12 -15.09 6.91 2.27
C TRP A 12 -16.03 7.44 1.18
N VAL A 13 -16.79 8.48 1.53
CA VAL A 13 -17.70 9.16 0.61
C VAL A 13 -17.18 10.58 0.40
N GLU A 14 -17.07 10.97 -0.87
CA GLU A 14 -16.68 12.32 -1.25
C GLU A 14 -17.59 13.35 -0.56
N GLY A 15 -17.00 14.41 0.01
CA GLY A 15 -17.71 15.44 0.76
C GLY A 15 -17.77 15.22 2.28
N TYR A 16 -17.31 14.08 2.79
CA TYR A 16 -17.20 13.81 4.23
C TYR A 16 -15.75 13.72 4.70
N ALA A 17 -15.46 14.28 5.88
CA ALA A 17 -14.10 14.31 6.45
C ALA A 17 -13.70 13.00 7.17
N SER A 18 -14.60 12.03 7.25
CA SER A 18 -14.41 10.73 7.89
C SER A 18 -15.15 9.64 7.11
N GLN A 19 -14.87 8.37 7.42
CA GLN A 19 -15.69 7.26 6.94
C GLN A 19 -17.14 7.43 7.38
N VAL A 20 -18.03 7.03 6.49
CA VAL A 20 -19.47 7.25 6.53
C VAL A 20 -20.13 5.90 6.68
N PRO A 21 -21.08 5.69 7.62
CA PRO A 21 -21.83 4.45 7.68
C PRO A 21 -22.74 4.38 6.46
N VAL A 22 -22.44 3.47 5.54
CA VAL A 22 -23.11 3.36 4.23
C VAL A 22 -24.10 2.20 4.15
N GLY A 23 -23.91 1.18 4.98
CA GLY A 23 -24.83 0.04 5.05
C GLY A 23 -24.68 -0.80 6.31
N ILE A 24 -25.55 -1.78 6.45
CA ILE A 24 -25.62 -2.66 7.63
C ILE A 24 -26.05 -4.06 7.22
N TYR A 25 -25.58 -5.07 7.94
CA TYR A 25 -25.91 -6.49 7.76
C TYR A 25 -26.35 -7.12 9.08
N ASP A 26 -27.29 -8.05 9.02
CA ASP A 26 -27.62 -8.92 10.15
C ASP A 26 -26.79 -10.20 10.16
N GLU A 27 -27.00 -11.02 11.18
CA GLU A 27 -26.32 -12.31 11.35
C GLU A 27 -26.59 -13.33 10.23
N HIS A 28 -27.69 -13.15 9.47
CA HIS A 28 -28.09 -13.99 8.35
C HIS A 28 -27.59 -13.46 7.00
N GLY A 29 -27.04 -12.24 6.98
CA GLY A 29 -26.54 -11.57 5.79
C GLY A 29 -27.60 -10.85 4.98
N GLU A 30 -28.79 -10.64 5.54
CA GLU A 30 -29.67 -9.61 5.02
C GLU A 30 -29.00 -8.25 5.23
N SER A 31 -29.17 -7.36 4.27
CA SER A 31 -28.47 -6.09 4.26
C SER A 31 -29.35 -4.93 3.83
N PHE A 32 -29.05 -3.76 4.37
CA PHE A 32 -29.67 -2.49 4.01
C PHE A 32 -28.61 -1.44 3.81
N TYR A 33 -28.78 -0.68 2.75
CA TYR A 33 -27.97 0.48 2.42
C TYR A 33 -28.91 1.65 2.28
N LEU A 34 -28.46 2.81 2.73
CA LEU A 34 -29.21 4.04 2.49
C LEU A 34 -29.34 4.25 0.97
N PRO A 35 -30.42 4.86 0.49
CA PRO A 35 -30.67 5.02 -0.95
C PRO A 35 -29.48 5.61 -1.72
N ASP A 36 -28.81 6.60 -1.14
CA ASP A 36 -27.66 7.29 -1.75
C ASP A 36 -26.39 6.43 -1.83
N PHE A 37 -26.37 5.30 -1.13
CA PHE A 37 -25.24 4.37 -1.05
C PHE A 37 -25.57 2.97 -1.56
N ALA A 38 -26.72 2.78 -2.22
CA ALA A 38 -27.14 1.47 -2.71
C ALA A 38 -26.08 0.81 -3.62
N GLN A 39 -25.36 1.60 -4.42
CA GLN A 39 -24.26 1.16 -5.28
C GLN A 39 -23.06 0.59 -4.50
N MET A 40 -22.92 0.91 -3.21
CA MET A 40 -21.84 0.41 -2.36
C MET A 40 -22.13 -0.97 -1.77
N LYS A 41 -23.34 -1.50 -1.95
CA LYS A 41 -23.71 -2.84 -1.47
C LYS A 41 -22.79 -3.93 -2.01
N SER A 42 -22.41 -3.88 -3.28
CA SER A 42 -21.48 -4.85 -3.85
C SER A 42 -20.09 -4.74 -3.21
N ARG A 43 -19.61 -3.52 -2.92
CA ARG A 43 -18.33 -3.30 -2.23
C ARG A 43 -18.35 -3.86 -0.83
N GLY A 44 -19.38 -3.57 -0.03
CA GLY A 44 -19.47 -4.11 1.31
C GLY A 44 -19.66 -5.64 1.33
N HIS A 45 -20.32 -6.21 0.32
CA HIS A 45 -20.39 -7.68 0.24
C HIS A 45 -19.01 -8.28 -0.03
N ARG A 46 -18.23 -7.71 -0.95
CA ARG A 46 -16.89 -8.21 -1.30
C ARG A 46 -15.86 -7.95 -0.21
N ALA A 47 -15.81 -6.75 0.34
CA ALA A 47 -14.92 -6.36 1.43
C ALA A 47 -15.15 -7.17 2.72
N SER A 48 -16.22 -7.96 2.80
CA SER A 48 -16.46 -8.84 3.92
C SER A 48 -15.79 -10.21 3.83
N GLY A 49 -15.34 -10.69 2.65
CA GLY A 49 -14.61 -11.96 2.49
C GLY A 49 -15.15 -13.15 3.31
N ARG A 50 -16.46 -13.20 3.58
CA ARG A 50 -17.05 -14.03 4.63
C ARG A 50 -17.18 -15.48 4.16
N PRO A 51 -16.55 -16.46 4.83
CA PRO A 51 -16.72 -17.86 4.49
C PRO A 51 -18.17 -18.32 4.61
N GLU A 52 -18.60 -19.18 3.68
CA GLU A 52 -19.94 -19.76 3.68
C GLU A 52 -20.22 -20.48 5.02
N GLY A 53 -21.36 -20.18 5.64
CA GLY A 53 -21.76 -20.75 6.95
C GLY A 53 -21.29 -20.01 8.21
N ARG A 54 -20.43 -18.99 8.12
CA ARG A 54 -20.05 -18.16 9.28
C ARG A 54 -21.01 -16.95 9.43
N SER A 55 -21.64 -16.71 10.58
CA SER A 55 -22.51 -15.51 10.73
C SER A 55 -21.71 -14.22 10.57
N TRP A 56 -22.35 -13.13 10.10
CA TRP A 56 -21.67 -11.83 9.96
C TRP A 56 -21.04 -11.33 11.24
N VAL A 57 -21.74 -11.50 12.36
CA VAL A 57 -21.27 -11.12 13.70
C VAL A 57 -20.00 -11.89 14.06
N SER A 58 -20.01 -13.22 13.91
CA SER A 58 -18.83 -14.05 14.20
C SER A 58 -17.67 -13.80 13.22
N HIS A 59 -17.97 -13.41 11.97
CA HIS A 59 -16.96 -13.07 10.99
C HIS A 59 -16.28 -11.74 11.32
N LEU A 60 -17.02 -10.70 11.67
CA LEU A 60 -16.45 -9.42 12.10
C LEU A 60 -15.69 -9.56 13.43
N GLN A 61 -16.18 -10.37 14.37
CA GLN A 61 -15.43 -10.66 15.60
C GLN A 61 -14.10 -11.34 15.28
N TRP A 62 -14.11 -12.35 14.40
CA TRP A 62 -12.88 -13.00 13.93
C TRP A 62 -11.94 -11.99 13.28
N LEU A 63 -12.43 -11.14 12.36
CA LEU A 63 -11.63 -10.09 11.74
C LEU A 63 -11.04 -9.12 12.76
N THR A 64 -11.79 -8.74 13.78
CA THR A 64 -11.32 -7.89 14.89
C THR A 64 -10.23 -8.60 15.69
N ASP A 65 -10.39 -9.89 15.93
CA ASP A 65 -9.47 -10.71 16.72
C ASP A 65 -8.20 -11.09 15.93
N THR A 66 -8.25 -11.15 14.60
CA THR A 66 -7.17 -11.67 13.74
C THR A 66 -6.54 -10.65 12.79
N SER A 67 -7.11 -9.46 12.61
CA SER A 67 -6.55 -8.42 11.74
C SER A 67 -6.45 -7.10 12.49
N SER A 68 -5.23 -6.60 12.69
CA SER A 68 -4.98 -5.45 13.58
C SER A 68 -5.07 -4.07 12.91
N ALA A 69 -5.43 -3.94 11.62
CA ALA A 69 -5.52 -2.62 10.98
C ALA A 69 -6.41 -2.48 9.73
N TYR A 70 -6.77 -3.56 9.05
CA TYR A 70 -7.40 -3.46 7.72
C TYR A 70 -8.94 -3.37 7.73
N ASN A 71 -9.58 -3.48 8.90
CA ASN A 71 -11.04 -3.45 9.04
C ASN A 71 -11.61 -2.12 9.56
N SER A 72 -10.99 -0.98 9.23
CA SER A 72 -11.56 0.34 9.56
C SER A 72 -12.93 0.59 8.93
N ASN A 73 -13.29 -0.15 7.89
CA ASN A 73 -14.58 -0.06 7.21
C ASN A 73 -15.71 -0.83 7.90
N TRP A 74 -15.51 -1.45 9.06
CA TRP A 74 -16.55 -2.26 9.71
C TRP A 74 -16.70 -1.96 11.20
N GLY A 75 -17.95 -1.91 11.67
CA GLY A 75 -18.29 -1.78 13.08
C GLY A 75 -19.34 -2.81 13.51
N ILE A 76 -19.38 -3.15 14.79
CA ILE A 76 -20.42 -4.00 15.38
C ILE A 76 -21.34 -3.11 16.22
N VAL A 77 -22.65 -3.24 16.04
CA VAL A 77 -23.65 -2.55 16.85
C VAL A 77 -24.66 -3.55 17.39
N GLU A 78 -25.02 -3.36 18.65
CA GLU A 78 -26.09 -4.09 19.32
C GLU A 78 -27.35 -3.20 19.35
N ALA A 79 -28.48 -3.73 18.87
CA ALA A 79 -29.73 -2.98 18.84
C ALA A 79 -30.95 -3.91 18.96
N GLU A 80 -32.02 -3.40 19.60
CA GLU A 80 -33.33 -4.10 19.65
C GLU A 80 -34.21 -3.84 18.42
N PHE A 81 -33.80 -2.90 17.56
CA PHE A 81 -34.57 -2.43 16.42
C PHE A 81 -34.32 -3.25 15.15
N SER A 82 -35.18 -3.10 14.15
CA SER A 82 -34.94 -3.70 12.84
C SER A 82 -33.69 -3.14 12.18
N LEU A 83 -33.16 -3.87 11.19
CA LEU A 83 -31.95 -3.49 10.47
C LEU A 83 -32.07 -2.09 9.80
N HIS A 84 -33.25 -1.77 9.25
CA HIS A 84 -33.55 -0.45 8.69
C HIS A 84 -33.56 0.66 9.76
N GLU A 85 -34.28 0.46 10.86
CA GLU A 85 -34.38 1.44 11.95
C GLU A 85 -33.02 1.70 12.61
N THR A 86 -32.22 0.65 12.77
CA THR A 86 -30.86 0.74 13.30
C THR A 86 -29.97 1.57 12.38
N MET A 87 -30.00 1.32 11.07
CA MET A 87 -29.19 2.10 10.10
C MET A 87 -29.60 3.58 10.06
N GLU A 88 -30.89 3.87 10.03
CA GLU A 88 -31.43 5.24 10.09
C GLU A 88 -31.06 5.95 11.40
N GLY A 89 -30.99 5.21 12.52
CA GLY A 89 -30.50 5.71 13.80
C GLY A 89 -29.01 6.09 13.75
N ILE A 90 -28.17 5.17 13.25
CA ILE A 90 -26.72 5.38 13.08
C ILE A 90 -26.45 6.56 12.15
N TRP A 91 -27.15 6.62 11.01
CA TRP A 91 -27.00 7.69 10.04
C TRP A 91 -27.31 9.07 10.63
N ARG A 92 -28.45 9.19 11.32
CA ARG A 92 -28.82 10.45 12.00
C ARG A 92 -27.81 10.83 13.06
N GLY A 93 -27.30 9.86 13.82
CA GLY A 93 -26.22 10.08 14.79
C GLY A 93 -24.96 10.64 14.13
N PHE A 94 -24.52 10.01 13.04
CA PHE A 94 -23.35 10.43 12.25
C PHE A 94 -23.50 11.87 11.73
N ILE A 95 -24.64 12.19 11.10
CA ILE A 95 -24.90 13.54 10.58
C ILE A 95 -24.96 14.59 11.70
N ALA A 96 -25.46 14.22 12.88
CA ALA A 96 -25.50 15.13 14.03
C ALA A 96 -24.10 15.37 14.64
N SER A 97 -23.20 14.39 14.60
CA SER A 97 -21.86 14.48 15.17
C SER A 97 -20.78 15.00 14.21
N SER A 98 -20.98 14.80 12.91
CA SER A 98 -20.08 15.27 11.85
C SER A 98 -20.79 16.42 11.14
N PRO A 99 -20.54 17.70 11.52
CA PRO A 99 -21.04 18.81 10.74
C PRO A 99 -20.46 18.64 9.34
N ALA A 100 -21.32 18.42 8.35
CA ALA A 100 -20.90 18.38 6.97
C ALA A 100 -20.04 19.63 6.72
N THR A 101 -18.78 19.43 6.34
CA THR A 101 -18.05 20.45 5.60
C THR A 101 -18.98 20.87 4.48
N GLU A 102 -19.39 22.14 4.47
CA GLU A 102 -20.54 22.64 3.70
C GLU A 102 -20.78 21.81 2.44
N PRO A 103 -22.01 21.32 2.21
CA PRO A 103 -22.30 20.57 0.99
C PRO A 103 -21.80 21.43 -0.16
N LEU A 104 -20.89 20.88 -0.97
CA LEU A 104 -20.53 21.45 -2.26
C LEU A 104 -21.87 21.68 -2.97
N ARG A 105 -22.34 22.92 -2.89
CA ARG A 105 -23.53 23.35 -3.61
C ARG A 105 -23.18 23.08 -5.05
N PHE A 106 -23.82 22.06 -5.63
CA PHE A 106 -23.97 21.99 -7.08
C PHE A 106 -24.39 23.39 -7.50
N LEU A 107 -23.46 24.10 -8.16
CA LEU A 107 -23.62 25.50 -8.53
C LEU A 107 -24.92 25.58 -9.33
N ALA A 108 -25.94 26.14 -8.70
CA ALA A 108 -27.05 26.70 -9.43
C ALA A 108 -26.42 27.78 -10.32
N VAL A 109 -26.49 27.55 -11.63
CA VAL A 109 -26.01 28.46 -12.66
C VAL A 109 -26.78 29.77 -12.47
N ASP A 110 -26.16 30.72 -11.80
CA ASP A 110 -26.68 32.07 -11.63
C ASP A 110 -26.47 32.79 -12.97
N SER A 111 -27.56 33.12 -13.64
CA SER A 111 -27.58 33.73 -14.97
C SER A 111 -27.35 35.25 -14.92
N GLY A 112 -26.40 35.69 -14.09
CA GLY A 112 -26.02 37.09 -13.94
C GLY A 112 -25.08 37.55 -15.06
N ASP A 113 -25.33 38.75 -15.58
CA ASP A 113 -24.65 39.42 -16.70
C ASP A 113 -23.10 39.38 -16.62
N PRO A 114 -22.39 39.15 -17.76
CA PRO A 114 -20.95 39.01 -17.80
C PRO A 114 -20.27 40.38 -17.84
N GLU A 115 -20.15 41.05 -16.69
CA GLU A 115 -19.20 42.15 -16.55
C GLU A 115 -17.78 41.57 -16.42
N SER A 116 -17.14 41.39 -17.58
CA SER A 116 -15.70 41.23 -17.81
C SER A 116 -14.87 40.80 -16.60
N GLU A 117 -14.98 39.53 -16.21
CA GLU A 117 -13.98 38.93 -15.34
C GLU A 117 -12.64 38.91 -16.08
N PRO A 118 -11.53 39.32 -15.43
CA PRO A 118 -10.21 39.25 -16.03
C PRO A 118 -9.95 37.81 -16.48
N GLU A 119 -9.51 37.62 -17.73
CA GLU A 119 -9.14 36.29 -18.23
C GLU A 119 -8.25 35.61 -17.18
N PRO A 120 -8.65 34.45 -16.64
CA PRO A 120 -7.87 33.79 -15.61
C PRO A 120 -6.48 33.54 -16.20
N GLU A 121 -5.46 34.02 -15.48
CA GLU A 121 -4.07 33.74 -15.87
C GLU A 121 -3.95 32.25 -16.18
N PRO A 122 -3.32 31.87 -17.30
CA PRO A 122 -3.24 30.48 -17.70
C PRO A 122 -2.63 29.68 -16.56
N GLN A 123 -3.47 28.88 -15.89
CA GLN A 123 -3.03 27.98 -14.84
C GLN A 123 -2.15 26.95 -15.51
N VAL A 124 -0.84 27.06 -15.28
CA VAL A 124 0.09 26.01 -15.66
C VAL A 124 -0.35 24.77 -14.90
N ALA A 125 -0.80 23.75 -15.63
CA ALA A 125 -1.22 22.49 -15.04
C ALA A 125 -0.15 21.99 -14.07
N ALA A 126 -0.56 21.59 -12.88
CA ALA A 126 0.35 21.04 -11.88
C ALA A 126 1.12 19.86 -12.51
N PHE A 127 2.43 19.81 -12.28
CA PHE A 127 3.25 18.71 -12.78
C PHE A 127 2.85 17.42 -12.07
N GLU A 128 2.22 16.50 -12.81
CA GLU A 128 1.88 15.16 -12.34
C GLU A 128 2.84 14.13 -12.95
N PRO A 129 3.75 13.55 -12.15
CA PRO A 129 4.64 12.53 -12.65
C PRO A 129 3.88 11.27 -13.07
N SER A 130 4.22 10.70 -14.22
CA SER A 130 3.64 9.41 -14.62
C SER A 130 4.08 8.28 -13.69
N ALA A 131 3.21 7.27 -13.50
CA ALA A 131 3.39 6.16 -12.56
C ALA A 131 4.74 5.44 -12.67
N ARG A 132 5.33 5.33 -13.88
CA ARG A 132 6.64 4.69 -14.07
C ARG A 132 7.79 5.43 -13.38
N PHE A 133 7.73 6.77 -13.33
CA PHE A 133 8.73 7.57 -12.62
C PHE A 133 8.52 7.44 -11.12
N VAL A 134 7.27 7.45 -10.67
CA VAL A 134 6.94 7.24 -9.26
C VAL A 134 7.39 5.86 -8.78
N ALA A 135 7.16 4.80 -9.57
CA ALA A 135 7.62 3.45 -9.26
C ALA A 135 9.15 3.40 -9.15
N ALA A 136 9.88 3.92 -10.14
CA ALA A 136 11.35 3.95 -10.11
C ALA A 136 11.91 4.77 -8.94
N GLU A 137 11.33 5.94 -8.66
CA GLU A 137 11.75 6.83 -7.57
C GLU A 137 11.45 6.21 -6.20
N SER A 138 10.26 5.62 -6.02
CA SER A 138 9.90 4.94 -4.78
C SER A 138 10.88 3.82 -4.42
N TRP A 139 11.28 3.01 -5.41
CA TRP A 139 12.28 1.96 -5.23
C TRP A 139 13.68 2.51 -5.01
N TRP A 140 14.05 3.62 -5.66
CA TRP A 140 15.32 4.30 -5.38
C TRP A 140 15.39 4.77 -3.93
N ILE A 141 14.38 5.51 -3.46
CA ILE A 141 14.26 5.99 -2.07
C ILE A 141 14.32 4.82 -1.10
N ALA A 142 13.50 3.79 -1.31
CA ALA A 142 13.47 2.61 -0.45
C ALA A 142 14.84 1.92 -0.38
N SER A 143 15.52 1.76 -1.52
CA SER A 143 16.83 1.13 -1.58
C SER A 143 17.92 1.94 -0.86
N GLU A 144 17.87 3.27 -0.92
CA GLU A 144 18.82 4.13 -0.22
C GLU A 144 18.58 4.14 1.30
N LEU A 145 17.32 4.16 1.72
CA LEU A 145 16.96 4.04 3.14
C LEU A 145 17.44 2.70 3.71
N VAL A 146 17.17 1.57 3.06
CA VAL A 146 17.63 0.25 3.54
C VAL A 146 19.15 0.12 3.46
N ARG A 147 19.82 0.72 2.47
CA ARG A 147 21.28 0.75 2.39
C ARG A 147 21.89 1.46 3.61
N ARG A 148 21.27 2.56 4.04
CA ARG A 148 21.70 3.37 5.18
C ARG A 148 21.28 2.78 6.52
N HIS A 149 20.15 2.08 6.54
CA HIS A 149 19.53 1.44 7.70
C HIS A 149 19.22 -0.03 7.40
N PRO A 150 20.20 -0.95 7.45
CA PRO A 150 20.02 -2.35 7.03
C PRO A 150 19.11 -3.20 7.92
N GLY A 151 18.52 -2.60 8.97
CA GLY A 151 17.44 -3.21 9.76
C GLY A 151 16.08 -3.04 9.11
N LEU A 152 15.90 -2.01 8.26
CA LEU A 152 14.64 -1.77 7.57
C LEU A 152 14.35 -2.87 6.54
N VAL A 153 13.08 -3.22 6.45
CA VAL A 153 12.52 -4.05 5.38
C VAL A 153 11.53 -3.22 4.58
N VAL A 154 11.35 -3.56 3.31
CA VAL A 154 10.30 -3.00 2.46
C VAL A 154 9.16 -4.00 2.43
N HIS A 155 7.93 -3.50 2.58
CA HIS A 155 6.71 -4.28 2.46
C HIS A 155 5.72 -3.53 1.56
N GLU A 156 5.11 -4.23 0.62
CA GLU A 156 4.06 -3.66 -0.21
C GLU A 156 2.73 -3.79 0.52
N MET A 157 1.95 -2.71 0.54
CA MET A 157 0.64 -2.68 1.17
C MET A 157 -0.34 -1.86 0.34
N HIS A 158 -1.62 -2.20 0.47
CA HIS A 158 -2.70 -1.48 -0.18
C HIS A 158 -3.78 -1.01 0.82
N PRO A 159 -3.46 -0.02 1.68
CA PRO A 159 -4.41 0.51 2.66
C PRO A 159 -5.72 0.98 2.04
N GLY A 160 -6.78 1.00 2.84
CA GLY A 160 -8.09 1.47 2.41
C GLY A 160 -8.76 0.57 1.38
N GLY A 161 -8.50 -0.74 1.41
CA GLY A 161 -9.15 -1.68 0.50
C GLY A 161 -8.64 -1.58 -0.94
N GLY A 162 -7.33 -1.42 -1.15
CA GLY A 162 -6.76 -1.33 -2.50
C GLY A 162 -6.66 0.10 -3.05
N MET A 163 -7.10 1.11 -2.31
CA MET A 163 -7.11 2.50 -2.78
C MET A 163 -5.71 3.12 -2.91
N TYR A 164 -4.73 2.57 -2.21
CA TYR A 164 -3.37 3.08 -2.21
C TYR A 164 -2.39 1.98 -2.63
N ASP A 165 -1.30 2.38 -3.27
CA ASP A 165 -0.17 1.52 -3.63
C ASP A 165 1.05 2.03 -2.86
N VAL A 166 1.47 1.32 -1.82
CA VAL A 166 2.48 1.85 -0.87
C VAL A 166 3.62 0.87 -0.71
N LEU A 167 4.86 1.38 -0.83
CA LEU A 167 6.01 0.71 -0.22
C LEU A 167 6.17 1.25 1.20
N CYS A 168 5.89 0.40 2.19
CA CYS A 168 6.10 0.69 3.59
C CYS A 168 7.48 0.21 4.03
N LEU A 169 8.23 1.06 4.73
CA LEU A 169 9.49 0.69 5.36
C LEU A 169 9.39 0.77 6.87
N PHE A 170 9.78 -0.31 7.54
CA PHE A 170 9.77 -0.44 9.00
C PHE A 170 10.88 -1.40 9.47
N ASP A 171 11.17 -1.43 10.76
CA ASP A 171 12.12 -2.38 11.34
C ASP A 171 11.36 -3.55 11.99
N PRO A 172 11.45 -4.78 11.48
CA PRO A 172 10.70 -5.91 12.02
C PRO A 172 11.15 -6.28 13.45
N ARG A 173 12.27 -5.71 13.95
CA ARG A 173 12.76 -5.93 15.31
C ARG A 173 12.04 -5.07 16.34
N ASP A 174 11.37 -4.00 15.91
CA ASP A 174 10.68 -3.04 16.78
C ASP A 174 9.22 -3.44 17.08
N GLY A 175 8.77 -4.59 16.56
CA GLY A 175 7.46 -5.19 16.87
C GLY A 175 6.48 -5.14 15.70
N ASP A 176 5.19 -5.07 16.01
CA ASP A 176 4.11 -4.94 15.02
C ASP A 176 4.30 -3.64 14.23
N MET A 177 4.20 -3.70 12.89
CA MET A 177 4.37 -2.55 12.01
C MET A 177 3.44 -1.37 12.39
N TRP A 178 2.23 -1.67 12.87
CA TRP A 178 1.23 -0.64 13.23
C TRP A 178 1.49 0.02 14.57
N GLN A 179 2.45 -0.49 15.34
CA GLN A 179 2.83 0.04 16.66
C GLN A 179 4.22 0.69 16.64
N GLN A 180 4.78 0.90 15.45
CA GLN A 180 6.11 1.49 15.26
C GLN A 180 6.08 2.63 14.22
N VAL A 181 7.22 3.28 14.04
CA VAL A 181 7.38 4.31 13.01
C VAL A 181 7.51 3.63 11.64
N CYS A 182 6.70 4.05 10.68
CA CYS A 182 6.70 3.53 9.32
C CYS A 182 6.91 4.65 8.30
N ILE A 183 7.78 4.43 7.32
CA ILE A 183 7.92 5.33 6.17
C ILE A 183 7.04 4.80 5.04
N MET A 184 6.09 5.63 4.61
CA MET A 184 5.04 5.27 3.65
C MET A 184 5.31 5.96 2.31
N LEU A 185 5.78 5.20 1.33
CA LEU A 185 5.99 5.68 -0.04
C LEU A 185 4.72 5.39 -0.87
N ASN A 186 3.66 6.17 -0.66
CA ASN A 186 2.39 5.98 -1.35
C ASN A 186 2.49 6.46 -2.81
N ARG A 187 2.64 5.53 -3.75
CA ARG A 187 2.83 5.74 -5.19
C ARG A 187 1.63 6.40 -5.88
N ALA A 188 0.44 6.32 -5.28
CA ALA A 188 -0.77 7.02 -5.74
C ALA A 188 -1.05 8.31 -4.95
N GLY A 189 -0.19 8.67 -4.00
CA GLY A 189 -0.40 9.78 -3.08
C GLY A 189 0.89 10.55 -2.78
N ARG A 190 1.23 10.65 -1.49
CA ARG A 190 2.37 11.43 -0.99
C ARG A 190 3.31 10.55 -0.19
N ILE A 191 4.55 11.04 -0.03
CA ILE A 191 5.52 10.39 0.86
C ILE A 191 5.24 10.85 2.29
N GLN A 192 5.02 9.90 3.19
CA GLN A 192 4.62 10.15 4.58
C GLN A 192 5.48 9.37 5.56
N VAL A 193 5.51 9.83 6.81
CA VAL A 193 6.00 9.05 7.95
C VAL A 193 4.88 8.95 8.96
N HIS A 194 4.48 7.72 9.26
CA HIS A 194 3.46 7.40 10.25
C HIS A 194 4.15 7.06 11.57
N HIS A 195 3.56 7.53 12.67
CA HIS A 195 4.05 7.28 14.02
C HIS A 195 3.11 6.34 14.76
N PRO A 196 3.59 5.65 15.83
CA PRO A 196 2.75 4.77 16.63
C PRO A 196 1.50 5.48 17.16
N PRO A 197 0.36 4.78 17.26
CA PRO A 197 -0.83 5.32 17.92
C PRO A 197 -0.49 5.82 19.33
N GLY A 198 -0.98 7.02 19.67
CA GLY A 198 -0.71 7.66 20.96
C GLY A 198 0.65 8.36 21.07
N SER A 199 1.49 8.34 20.02
CA SER A 199 2.67 9.19 19.93
C SER A 199 2.30 10.67 20.00
N GLU A 200 3.10 11.47 20.72
CA GLU A 200 2.98 12.94 20.71
C GLU A 200 3.32 13.54 19.33
N THR A 201 4.10 12.81 18.53
CA THR A 201 4.45 13.21 17.16
C THR A 201 3.38 12.73 16.20
N ARG A 202 2.80 13.68 15.47
CA ARG A 202 1.81 13.43 14.43
C ARG A 202 2.47 12.86 13.17
N ASP A 203 1.67 12.14 12.40
CA ASP A 203 2.04 11.73 11.06
C ASP A 203 2.43 12.95 10.22
N ALA A 204 3.49 12.79 9.44
CA ALA A 204 4.07 13.87 8.66
C ALA A 204 3.98 13.55 7.18
N ILE A 205 3.44 14.48 6.39
CA ILE A 205 3.67 14.50 4.94
C ILE A 205 5.05 15.12 4.75
N VAL A 206 5.99 14.34 4.23
CA VAL A 206 7.38 14.80 4.03
C VAL A 206 7.51 15.54 2.70
N THR A 207 6.97 14.97 1.61
CA THR A 207 6.99 15.59 0.28
C THR A 207 5.97 14.92 -0.66
N THR A 208 5.74 15.53 -1.82
CA THR A 208 5.01 14.96 -2.96
C THR A 208 5.95 14.33 -3.98
N TRP A 209 5.45 13.48 -4.87
CA TRP A 209 6.26 12.91 -5.95
C TRP A 209 6.76 13.96 -6.95
N ALA A 210 5.98 15.01 -7.20
CA ALA A 210 6.37 16.11 -8.09
C ALA A 210 7.59 16.87 -7.53
N GLU A 211 7.54 17.23 -6.24
CA GLU A 211 8.67 17.85 -5.54
C GLU A 211 9.87 16.92 -5.47
N SER A 212 9.61 15.63 -5.19
CA SER A 212 10.66 14.60 -5.11
C SER A 212 11.44 14.50 -6.41
N LEU A 213 10.74 14.34 -7.54
CA LEU A 213 11.37 14.22 -8.86
C LEU A 213 11.96 15.54 -9.38
N ALA A 214 11.52 16.69 -8.85
CA ALA A 214 12.06 18.00 -9.20
C ALA A 214 13.26 18.41 -8.33
N ALA A 215 13.60 17.65 -7.29
CA ALA A 215 14.69 18.00 -6.38
C ALA A 215 16.06 17.98 -7.09
N ASN A 216 16.87 19.01 -6.83
CA ASN A 216 18.23 19.09 -7.37
C ASN A 216 19.19 18.08 -6.72
N ASP A 217 19.02 17.83 -5.42
CA ASP A 217 19.73 16.77 -4.69
C ASP A 217 18.70 15.77 -4.14
N PRO A 218 18.56 14.58 -4.76
CA PRO A 218 17.61 13.58 -4.31
C PRO A 218 17.95 13.02 -2.91
N HIS A 219 19.20 13.18 -2.43
CA HIS A 219 19.57 12.77 -1.08
C HIS A 219 19.02 13.69 0.03
N GLU A 220 18.56 14.90 -0.30
CA GLU A 220 17.89 15.77 0.68
C GLU A 220 16.59 15.13 1.19
N GLN A 221 15.86 14.44 0.32
CA GLN A 221 14.64 13.73 0.69
C GLN A 221 14.93 12.54 1.61
N ILE A 222 16.01 11.79 1.34
CA ILE A 222 16.46 10.71 2.21
C ILE A 222 16.73 11.25 3.61
N LYS A 223 17.45 12.37 3.73
CA LYS A 223 17.72 13.02 5.02
C LYS A 223 16.43 13.50 5.71
N ALA A 224 15.50 14.08 4.95
CA ALA A 224 14.22 14.53 5.49
C ALA A 224 13.39 13.35 6.03
N LEU A 225 13.38 12.22 5.32
CA LEU A 225 12.74 10.99 5.77
C LEU A 225 13.43 10.42 7.02
N GLU A 226 14.76 10.39 7.06
CA GLU A 226 15.51 9.96 8.25
C GLU A 226 15.15 10.80 9.47
N VAL A 227 15.12 12.13 9.33
CA VAL A 227 14.77 13.05 10.41
C VAL A 227 13.32 12.83 10.85
N SER A 228 12.38 12.76 9.90
CA SER A 228 10.97 12.57 10.20
C SER A 228 10.69 11.22 10.86
N ALA A 229 11.42 10.17 10.47
CA ALA A 229 11.31 8.82 11.04
C ALA A 229 12.22 8.58 12.25
N ARG A 230 12.94 9.62 12.71
CA ARG A 230 13.88 9.55 13.85
C ARG A 230 14.94 8.47 13.70
N LEU A 231 15.36 8.19 12.47
CA LEU A 231 16.43 7.24 12.18
C LEU A 231 17.79 7.86 12.51
N GLU A 232 18.65 7.10 13.18
CA GLU A 232 20.00 7.56 13.49
C GLU A 232 20.84 7.69 12.20
N HIS A 233 21.33 8.89 11.89
CA HIS A 233 22.13 9.09 10.70
C HIS A 233 23.43 8.26 10.76
N PRO A 234 23.63 7.30 9.83
CA PRO A 234 24.81 6.45 9.88
C PRO A 234 26.06 7.28 9.54
N LYS A 235 27.10 7.16 10.37
CA LYS A 235 28.39 7.85 10.17
C LYS A 235 29.11 7.39 8.90
N GLU A 236 28.93 6.13 8.55
CA GLU A 236 29.50 5.50 7.36
C GLU A 236 28.41 4.65 6.69
N THR A 237 28.50 4.48 5.37
CA THR A 237 27.58 3.55 4.70
C THR A 237 27.88 2.11 5.16
N PRO A 238 26.88 1.38 5.67
CA PRO A 238 27.04 -0.04 5.98
C PRO A 238 27.45 -0.90 4.77
N THR A 239 28.19 -1.97 5.02
CA THR A 239 28.49 -2.98 4.00
C THR A 239 27.20 -3.57 3.43
N SER A 240 27.12 -3.71 2.11
CA SER A 240 25.95 -4.30 1.46
C SER A 240 25.69 -5.73 1.95
N ARG A 241 24.46 -5.95 2.41
CA ARG A 241 23.90 -7.24 2.79
C ARG A 241 23.00 -7.77 1.66
N PRO A 242 22.65 -9.06 1.66
CA PRO A 242 21.75 -9.64 0.65
C PRO A 242 20.47 -8.81 0.43
N ILE A 243 19.77 -8.42 1.50
CA ILE A 243 18.56 -7.58 1.42
C ILE A 243 18.80 -6.21 0.79
N THR A 244 19.92 -5.55 1.13
CA THR A 244 20.27 -4.25 0.52
C THR A 244 20.57 -4.40 -0.96
N LEU A 245 21.14 -5.54 -1.39
CA LEU A 245 21.41 -5.81 -2.81
C LEU A 245 20.12 -6.08 -3.57
N THR A 246 19.14 -6.78 -2.97
CA THR A 246 17.81 -7.00 -3.55
C THR A 246 17.15 -5.68 -3.92
N TYR A 247 17.00 -4.75 -2.97
CA TYR A 247 16.32 -3.47 -3.25
C TYR A 247 17.11 -2.57 -4.20
N ARG A 248 18.45 -2.54 -4.07
CA ARG A 248 19.29 -1.77 -5.01
C ARG A 248 19.24 -2.33 -6.43
N LEU A 249 19.13 -3.66 -6.57
CA LEU A 249 18.99 -4.31 -7.86
C LEU A 249 17.64 -3.97 -8.50
N ILE A 250 16.55 -4.02 -7.73
CA ILE A 250 15.21 -3.59 -8.17
C ILE A 250 15.22 -2.13 -8.63
N ALA A 251 15.72 -1.22 -7.79
CA ALA A 251 15.81 0.20 -8.12
C ALA A 251 16.63 0.44 -9.40
N THR A 252 17.75 -0.28 -9.56
CA THR A 252 18.59 -0.17 -10.76
C THR A 252 17.85 -0.65 -12.00
N LEU A 253 17.16 -1.79 -11.92
CA LEU A 253 16.39 -2.37 -13.03
C LEU A 253 15.28 -1.41 -13.51
N LEU A 254 14.50 -0.84 -12.60
CA LEU A 254 13.44 0.09 -12.95
C LEU A 254 13.99 1.39 -13.56
N ASN A 255 15.14 1.88 -13.07
CA ASN A 255 15.77 3.07 -13.63
C ASN A 255 16.30 2.87 -15.05
N ILE A 256 16.95 1.73 -15.34
CA ILE A 256 17.47 1.46 -16.70
C ILE A 256 16.34 1.17 -17.70
N THR A 257 15.18 0.70 -17.23
CA THR A 257 14.01 0.38 -18.06
C THR A 257 12.96 1.50 -18.11
N LEU A 258 13.19 2.64 -17.45
CA LEU A 258 12.22 3.73 -17.29
C LEU A 258 11.65 4.26 -18.62
N LYS A 259 12.48 4.25 -19.68
CA LYS A 259 12.12 4.71 -21.03
C LYS A 259 11.91 3.57 -22.02
N ALA A 260 11.87 2.33 -21.55
CA ALA A 260 11.48 1.19 -22.37
C ALA A 260 10.06 1.37 -22.90
N LYS A 261 9.76 0.67 -23.99
CA LYS A 261 8.44 0.66 -24.61
C LYS A 261 7.45 -0.06 -23.69
N GLU A 262 7.89 -1.21 -23.17
CA GLU A 262 7.17 -2.05 -22.22
C GLU A 262 7.09 -1.37 -20.85
N ARG A 263 6.01 -1.62 -20.12
CA ARG A 263 5.86 -1.19 -18.73
C ARG A 263 6.60 -2.17 -17.82
N TRP A 264 7.57 -1.66 -17.07
CA TRP A 264 8.27 -2.42 -16.05
C TRP A 264 7.75 -2.03 -14.66
N ASP A 265 7.52 -3.02 -13.82
CA ASP A 265 7.11 -2.85 -12.43
C ASP A 265 7.69 -3.96 -11.55
N VAL A 266 7.66 -3.77 -10.23
CA VAL A 266 8.03 -4.81 -9.27
C VAL A 266 6.97 -4.86 -8.17
N ARG A 267 6.38 -6.05 -8.00
CA ARG A 267 5.29 -6.33 -7.07
C ARG A 267 5.66 -7.46 -6.13
N ASN A 268 5.09 -7.43 -4.96
CA ASN A 268 5.20 -8.49 -3.98
C ASN A 268 4.17 -9.59 -4.30
N GLU A 269 4.49 -10.85 -4.03
CA GLU A 269 3.55 -11.96 -4.24
C GLU A 269 2.53 -12.11 -3.09
N PHE A 270 2.65 -11.33 -2.03
CA PHE A 270 1.80 -11.47 -0.85
C PHE A 270 0.30 -11.34 -1.16
N ILE A 271 -0.49 -12.05 -0.34
CA ILE A 271 -1.96 -12.04 -0.37
C ILE A 271 -2.44 -10.66 0.03
N ASP A 272 -2.79 -9.84 -0.95
CA ASP A 272 -3.50 -8.62 -0.66
C ASP A 272 -4.92 -8.96 -0.18
N SER A 273 -5.11 -8.93 1.14
CA SER A 273 -6.43 -9.11 1.76
C SER A 273 -7.49 -8.11 1.29
N SER A 274 -7.09 -7.06 0.55
CA SER A 274 -8.00 -6.11 -0.07
C SER A 274 -8.45 -6.47 -1.49
N SER A 275 -7.83 -7.45 -2.13
CA SER A 275 -8.28 -7.94 -3.43
C SER A 275 -9.54 -8.82 -3.26
N ASP A 276 -10.54 -8.59 -4.10
CA ASP A 276 -11.83 -9.30 -4.08
C ASP A 276 -11.70 -10.82 -4.37
N ASP A 277 -10.51 -11.29 -4.77
CA ASP A 277 -10.22 -12.68 -5.09
C ASP A 277 -9.74 -13.42 -3.83
N GLU A 278 -10.62 -14.26 -3.30
CA GLU A 278 -10.37 -15.04 -2.09
C GLU A 278 -9.11 -15.92 -2.21
N GLN A 279 -8.03 -15.51 -1.54
CA GLN A 279 -6.89 -16.34 -1.11
C GLN A 279 -5.89 -16.85 -2.16
N GLU A 280 -5.85 -16.31 -3.36
CA GLU A 280 -4.77 -16.66 -4.29
C GLU A 280 -3.69 -15.60 -4.27
N VAL A 281 -2.52 -15.96 -3.73
CA VAL A 281 -1.23 -15.42 -4.22
C VAL A 281 -1.32 -15.27 -5.74
N LEU A 282 -0.74 -14.21 -6.32
CA LEU A 282 -0.86 -13.91 -7.76
C LEU A 282 -0.40 -15.05 -8.69
N GLY A 283 0.18 -16.12 -8.14
CA GLY A 283 0.60 -17.34 -8.83
C GLY A 283 1.80 -17.11 -9.74
N HIS A 284 2.47 -15.96 -9.59
CA HIS A 284 3.70 -15.66 -10.32
C HIS A 284 4.87 -16.51 -9.81
N ILE A 285 4.92 -16.85 -8.51
CA ILE A 285 5.94 -17.77 -7.97
C ILE A 285 5.95 -19.09 -8.74
N ASP A 286 4.78 -19.59 -9.12
CA ASP A 286 4.62 -20.88 -9.81
C ASP A 286 5.24 -20.90 -11.20
N LYS A 287 5.53 -19.73 -11.78
CA LYS A 287 6.25 -19.59 -13.06
C LYS A 287 7.77 -19.75 -12.92
N PHE A 288 8.29 -19.85 -11.69
CA PHE A 288 9.71 -19.98 -11.40
C PHE A 288 9.99 -21.22 -10.54
N THR A 289 10.15 -22.39 -11.19
CA THR A 289 10.40 -23.67 -10.48
C THR A 289 11.54 -23.58 -9.44
N PRO A 290 12.71 -22.98 -9.74
CA PRO A 290 13.80 -22.89 -8.76
C PRO A 290 13.47 -22.02 -7.54
N LEU A 291 12.58 -21.02 -7.70
CA LEU A 291 12.11 -20.18 -6.60
C LEU A 291 11.19 -20.98 -5.68
N ARG A 292 10.25 -21.75 -6.24
CA ARG A 292 9.33 -22.58 -5.45
C ARG A 292 10.07 -23.58 -4.57
N GLU A 293 11.12 -24.20 -5.09
CA GLU A 293 11.98 -25.10 -4.32
C GLU A 293 12.73 -24.36 -3.21
N HIS A 294 13.24 -23.16 -3.50
CA HIS A 294 13.93 -22.33 -2.53
C HIS A 294 13.01 -21.92 -1.37
N LEU A 295 11.81 -21.44 -1.66
CA LEU A 295 10.86 -20.97 -0.63
C LEU A 295 10.42 -22.08 0.33
N ARG A 296 10.36 -23.35 -0.11
CA ARG A 296 10.08 -24.49 0.79
C ARG A 296 11.11 -24.66 1.90
N GLY A 297 12.33 -24.18 1.71
CA GLY A 297 13.43 -24.28 2.67
C GLY A 297 13.93 -22.94 3.21
N ALA A 298 13.35 -21.82 2.77
CA ALA A 298 13.79 -20.50 3.17
C ALA A 298 13.36 -20.21 4.62
N ALA A 299 14.30 -19.70 5.42
CA ALA A 299 13.99 -19.20 6.76
C ALA A 299 13.08 -17.97 6.67
N THR A 300 12.25 -17.75 7.70
CA THR A 300 11.38 -16.59 7.92
C THR A 300 12.17 -15.28 7.94
N LEU A 301 12.49 -14.71 6.78
CA LEU A 301 13.15 -13.42 6.62
C LEU A 301 12.14 -12.37 6.14
N GLY A 302 11.41 -11.76 7.07
CA GLY A 302 10.39 -10.74 6.79
C GLY A 302 9.22 -10.89 7.75
N LEU A 303 8.00 -10.66 7.28
CA LEU A 303 6.82 -10.85 8.12
C LEU A 303 6.70 -12.32 8.57
N PRO A 304 6.58 -12.59 9.88
CA PRO A 304 6.32 -13.92 10.38
C PRO A 304 5.06 -14.49 9.73
N HIS A 305 5.10 -15.74 9.28
CA HIS A 305 3.97 -16.47 8.67
C HIS A 305 3.58 -16.07 7.24
N GLU A 306 4.32 -15.17 6.59
CA GLU A 306 4.06 -14.74 5.21
C GLU A 306 5.32 -14.87 4.33
N PRO A 307 5.79 -16.09 4.02
CA PRO A 307 7.02 -16.29 3.25
C PRO A 307 6.95 -15.74 1.82
N GLU A 308 5.76 -15.62 1.24
CA GLU A 308 5.53 -15.02 -0.08
C GLU A 308 5.80 -13.52 -0.06
N SER A 309 5.62 -12.86 1.10
CA SER A 309 5.97 -11.44 1.29
C SER A 309 7.45 -11.14 1.09
N HIS A 310 8.28 -12.18 1.03
CA HIS A 310 9.74 -12.09 0.88
C HIS A 310 10.18 -12.13 -0.58
N CYS A 311 9.23 -12.28 -1.51
CA CYS A 311 9.48 -12.39 -2.94
C CYS A 311 8.93 -11.20 -3.71
N TRP A 312 9.81 -10.58 -4.49
CA TRP A 312 9.51 -9.48 -5.39
C TRP A 312 9.52 -9.98 -6.84
N ILE A 313 8.37 -9.92 -7.49
CA ILE A 313 8.16 -10.30 -8.86
C ILE A 313 8.40 -9.11 -9.77
N VAL A 314 9.31 -9.29 -10.73
CA VAL A 314 9.56 -8.33 -11.80
C VAL A 314 8.57 -8.58 -12.93
N LEU A 315 7.78 -7.55 -13.24
CA LEU A 315 6.76 -7.57 -14.27
C LEU A 315 7.21 -6.77 -15.49
N ARG A 316 6.89 -7.28 -16.68
CA ARG A 316 7.01 -6.59 -17.97
C ARG A 316 5.68 -6.69 -18.71
N ASP A 317 4.97 -5.57 -18.86
CA ASP A 317 3.58 -5.52 -19.35
C ASP A 317 2.68 -6.52 -18.59
N ASP A 318 2.79 -6.53 -17.26
CA ASP A 318 2.10 -7.45 -16.33
C ASP A 318 2.47 -8.93 -16.47
N GLU A 319 3.41 -9.27 -17.35
CA GLU A 319 3.97 -10.61 -17.43
C GLU A 319 5.16 -10.75 -16.45
N PRO A 320 5.14 -11.72 -15.51
CA PRO A 320 6.28 -11.98 -14.66
C PRO A 320 7.44 -12.59 -15.45
N VAL A 321 8.57 -11.88 -15.44
CA VAL A 321 9.78 -12.23 -16.20
C VAL A 321 10.94 -12.64 -15.29
N ALA A 322 10.94 -12.19 -14.04
CA ALA A 322 11.90 -12.57 -13.03
C ALA A 322 11.29 -12.47 -11.62
N ALA A 323 12.00 -13.02 -10.64
CA ALA A 323 11.69 -12.87 -9.22
C ALA A 323 12.96 -12.60 -8.42
N ILE A 324 12.87 -11.86 -7.33
CA ILE A 324 14.00 -11.49 -6.47
C ILE A 324 13.57 -11.64 -5.02
N THR A 325 14.32 -12.39 -4.23
CA THR A 325 14.02 -12.63 -2.82
C THR A 325 14.84 -11.72 -1.92
N VAL A 326 14.29 -11.35 -0.76
CA VAL A 326 14.98 -10.46 0.22
C VAL A 326 16.25 -11.08 0.83
N ASP A 327 16.44 -12.40 0.73
CA ASP A 327 17.68 -13.09 1.10
C ASP A 327 18.78 -12.99 0.03
N GLY A 328 18.56 -12.18 -1.00
CA GLY A 328 19.55 -11.83 -2.03
C GLY A 328 19.74 -12.90 -3.08
N ARG A 329 18.65 -13.47 -3.58
CA ARG A 329 18.66 -14.31 -4.79
C ARG A 329 17.75 -13.71 -5.85
N ALA A 330 18.15 -13.84 -7.11
CA ALA A 330 17.32 -13.50 -8.26
C ALA A 330 17.08 -14.74 -9.11
N TYR A 331 15.92 -14.80 -9.75
CA TYR A 331 15.42 -15.93 -10.52
C TYR A 331 14.91 -15.42 -11.85
N THR A 332 15.33 -16.06 -12.94
CA THR A 332 14.56 -16.05 -14.20
C THR A 332 13.96 -17.45 -14.39
N ARG A 333 13.28 -17.70 -15.52
CA ARG A 333 12.65 -19.01 -15.78
C ARG A 333 13.64 -20.18 -15.63
N ASP A 334 14.88 -19.99 -16.09
CA ASP A 334 15.85 -21.09 -16.24
C ASP A 334 17.05 -21.00 -15.28
N ARG A 335 17.21 -19.89 -14.52
CA ARG A 335 18.39 -19.67 -13.68
C ARG A 335 18.08 -19.02 -12.35
N ALA A 336 18.90 -19.35 -11.36
CA ALA A 336 18.97 -18.67 -10.07
C ALA A 336 20.36 -18.07 -9.87
N VAL A 337 20.42 -16.84 -9.36
CA VAL A 337 21.64 -16.08 -9.13
C VAL A 337 21.68 -15.64 -7.67
N ASN A 338 22.72 -16.04 -6.94
CA ASN A 338 23.01 -15.45 -5.63
C ASN A 338 23.66 -14.07 -5.81
N LEU A 339 22.98 -13.03 -5.35
CA LEU A 339 23.34 -11.64 -5.62
C LEU A 339 24.64 -11.23 -4.97
N LEU A 340 24.97 -11.73 -3.78
CA LEU A 340 26.18 -11.29 -3.07
C LEU A 340 27.48 -11.75 -3.79
N PRO A 341 27.68 -13.04 -4.12
CA PRO A 341 28.82 -13.47 -4.92
C PRO A 341 28.84 -12.85 -6.32
N ALA A 342 27.67 -12.65 -6.94
CA ALA A 342 27.58 -12.00 -8.25
C ALA A 342 28.01 -10.53 -8.18
N TYR A 343 27.60 -9.80 -7.13
CA TYR A 343 28.01 -8.42 -6.89
C TYR A 343 29.52 -8.29 -6.71
N GLU A 344 30.15 -9.21 -5.98
CA GLU A 344 31.61 -9.23 -5.82
C GLU A 344 32.33 -9.50 -7.15
N ARG A 345 31.85 -10.46 -7.97
CA ARG A 345 32.38 -10.68 -9.33
C ARG A 345 32.20 -9.46 -10.24
N ALA A 346 31.07 -8.77 -10.12
CA ALA A 346 30.76 -7.53 -10.80
C ALA A 346 31.57 -6.32 -10.27
N LYS A 347 32.58 -6.56 -9.42
CA LYS A 347 33.44 -5.53 -8.78
C LYS A 347 32.62 -4.51 -7.99
N ARG A 348 31.58 -4.98 -7.30
CA ARG A 348 30.67 -4.17 -6.48
C ARG A 348 29.94 -3.08 -7.27
N SER A 349 29.67 -3.32 -8.55
CA SER A 349 28.85 -2.46 -9.40
C SER A 349 27.44 -2.99 -9.50
N ILE A 350 26.46 -2.24 -9.00
CA ILE A 350 25.04 -2.63 -9.07
C ILE A 350 24.53 -2.68 -10.52
N LEU A 351 24.98 -1.75 -11.37
CA LEU A 351 24.62 -1.74 -12.78
C LEU A 351 25.12 -3.00 -13.50
N ARG A 352 26.38 -3.39 -13.27
CA ARG A 352 26.92 -4.64 -13.85
C ARG A 352 26.18 -5.87 -13.32
N LEU A 353 25.87 -5.89 -12.02
CA LEU A 353 25.04 -6.94 -11.44
C LEU A 353 23.69 -7.03 -12.15
N ALA A 354 23.01 -5.89 -12.39
CA ALA A 354 21.74 -5.85 -13.10
C ALA A 354 21.86 -6.39 -14.53
N THR A 355 22.87 -5.96 -15.29
CA THR A 355 23.12 -6.45 -16.65
C THR A 355 23.47 -7.95 -16.68
N GLU A 356 24.27 -8.46 -15.75
CA GLU A 356 24.60 -9.89 -15.67
C GLU A 356 23.38 -10.74 -15.27
N THR A 357 22.53 -10.21 -14.40
CA THR A 357 21.37 -10.92 -13.82
C THR A 357 20.15 -10.89 -14.73
N PHE A 358 19.94 -9.82 -15.51
CA PHE A 358 18.74 -9.60 -16.33
C PHE A 358 19.03 -9.22 -17.78
N GLY A 359 20.27 -9.29 -18.25
CA GLY A 359 20.64 -8.84 -19.61
C GLY A 359 20.00 -9.61 -20.76
N ASP A 360 19.38 -10.77 -20.49
CA ASP A 360 18.53 -11.53 -21.41
C ASP A 360 17.09 -11.00 -21.49
N LEU A 361 16.68 -10.18 -20.52
CA LEU A 361 15.34 -9.58 -20.40
C LEU A 361 15.30 -8.10 -20.85
N LEU A 362 16.46 -7.43 -20.83
CA LEU A 362 16.70 -6.05 -21.28
C LEU A 362 17.00 -6.00 -22.77
#